data_AF-A0A3D4PTA5-F1
#
_entry.id   AF-A0A3D4PTA5-F1
#
_cell.length_a   1.000
_cell.length_b   1.000
_cell.length_c   1.000
_cell.angle_alpha   90.00
_cell.angle_beta   90.00
_cell.angle_gamma   90.00
#
_symmetry.space_group_name_H-M   'P 1'
#
loop_
_entity.id
_entity.type
_entity.pdbx_description
1 polymer ?
#
loop_
_entity_poly.entity_id
_entity_poly.type
_entity_poly.pdbx_seq_one_letter_code
_entity_poly.pdbx_strand_id
1 'polypeptide(L)'
;MGKNYIDIEDDQGRALRYRKHVNGRGLIAHGAKVHPKAVIEAGAYVEPGARVGAGARVIRGAWVEPDAVIGENAYIDAHAHIGQGAAVGDGAHIGVRTEVGAGALIARDARIGDD
;
A
#
# COMPACT_ATOMS: atom_id res chain seq x y z
N MET A 1 8.49 25.31 6.83
CA MET A 1 8.77 24.29 5.81
C MET A 1 7.46 23.67 5.39
N GLY A 2 6.88 24.10 4.26
CA GLY A 2 5.55 23.65 3.82
C GLY A 2 5.55 22.14 3.59
N LYS A 3 4.60 21.42 4.18
CA LYS A 3 4.45 19.99 3.90
C LYS A 3 4.02 19.87 2.43
N ASN A 4 4.88 19.30 1.59
CA ASN A 4 4.60 19.04 0.17
C ASN A 4 3.53 17.96 0.06
N TYR A 5 2.28 18.39 -0.02
CA TYR A 5 1.15 17.53 -0.30
C TYR A 5 0.72 17.68 -1.76
N ILE A 6 0.14 16.62 -2.30
CA ILE A 6 -0.43 16.54 -3.64
C ILE A 6 -1.89 16.18 -3.46
N ASP A 7 -2.80 17.01 -3.97
CA ASP A 7 -4.22 16.70 -3.97
C ASP A 7 -4.55 15.97 -5.28
N ILE A 8 -5.23 14.84 -5.18
CA ILE A 8 -5.64 13.97 -6.29
C ILE A 8 -7.13 13.70 -6.11
N GLU A 9 -7.90 13.85 -7.18
CA GLU A 9 -9.33 13.57 -7.18
C GLU A 9 -9.57 12.06 -7.35
N ASP A 10 -10.39 11.47 -6.48
CA ASP A 10 -10.85 10.08 -6.63
C ASP A 10 -11.98 9.97 -7.67
N ASP A 11 -12.38 8.73 -8.00
CA ASP A 11 -13.44 8.47 -8.98
C ASP A 11 -14.82 9.03 -8.56
N GLN A 12 -14.99 9.40 -7.29
CA GLN A 12 -16.21 10.02 -6.76
C GLN A 12 -16.12 11.56 -6.73
N GLY A 13 -15.08 12.14 -7.31
CA GLY A 13 -14.85 13.58 -7.36
C GLY A 13 -14.33 14.18 -6.05
N ARG A 14 -13.84 13.36 -5.11
CA ARG A 14 -13.33 13.83 -3.82
C ARG A 14 -11.84 14.08 -3.92
N ALA A 15 -11.41 15.25 -3.49
CA ALA A 15 -9.99 15.57 -3.38
C ALA A 15 -9.36 14.84 -2.18
N LEU A 16 -8.51 13.86 -2.46
CA LEU A 16 -7.67 13.16 -1.51
C LEU A 16 -6.26 13.77 -1.48
N ARG A 17 -5.76 13.99 -0.26
CA ARG A 17 -4.47 14.65 -0.05
C ARG A 17 -3.38 13.64 0.24
N TYR A 18 -2.36 13.57 -0.61
CA TYR A 18 -1.25 12.64 -0.49
C TYR A 18 0.04 13.34 -0.09
N ARG A 19 0.91 12.62 0.63
CA ARG A 19 2.31 13.00 0.86
C ARG A 19 3.22 11.92 0.31
N LYS A 20 4.46 12.29 -0.02
CA LYS A 20 5.48 11.31 -0.42
C LYS A 20 6.06 10.61 0.81
N HIS A 21 6.21 9.29 0.75
CA HIS A 21 6.94 8.55 1.77
C HIS A 21 8.42 8.94 1.78
N VAL A 22 9.06 8.84 2.95
CA VAL A 22 10.49 9.16 3.11
C VAL A 22 11.38 8.20 2.31
N ASN A 23 10.96 6.94 2.18
CA ASN A 23 11.65 5.92 1.39
C ASN A 23 10.81 5.56 0.16
N GLY A 24 11.39 5.69 -1.03
CA GLY A 24 10.78 5.33 -2.31
C GLY A 24 9.88 6.41 -2.93
N ARG A 25 9.42 7.40 -2.16
CA ARG A 25 8.65 8.58 -2.63
C ARG A 25 7.24 8.27 -3.17
N GLY A 26 6.72 7.07 -2.93
CA GLY A 26 5.33 6.70 -3.21
C GLY A 26 4.33 7.53 -2.41
N LEU A 27 3.07 7.51 -2.88
CA LEU A 27 2.02 8.39 -2.40
C LEU A 27 1.26 7.75 -1.24
N ILE A 28 1.19 8.49 -0.14
CA ILE A 28 0.50 8.07 1.08
C ILE A 28 -0.60 9.07 1.35
N ALA A 29 -1.85 8.59 1.29
CA ALA A 29 -3.01 9.41 1.57
C ALA A 29 -3.01 9.93 3.01
N HIS A 30 -3.68 11.06 3.21
CA HIS A 30 -3.99 11.54 4.54
C HIS A 30 -4.83 10.49 5.29
N GLY A 31 -4.42 10.15 6.50
CA GLY A 31 -5.08 9.11 7.31
C GLY A 31 -4.44 7.73 7.20
N ALA A 32 -3.62 7.45 6.18
CA ALA A 32 -2.82 6.23 6.11
C ALA A 32 -1.64 6.25 7.10
N LYS A 33 -1.35 5.10 7.71
CA LYS A 33 -0.25 4.93 8.68
C LYS A 33 0.81 4.01 8.09
N VAL A 34 1.90 4.60 7.61
CA VAL A 34 3.04 3.88 7.03
C VAL A 34 4.24 4.01 7.95
N HIS A 35 4.85 2.88 8.31
CA HIS A 35 6.02 2.86 9.17
C HIS A 35 7.24 3.49 8.46
N PRO A 36 8.07 4.31 9.13
CA PRO A 36 9.22 4.99 8.51
C PRO A 36 10.30 4.08 7.91
N LYS A 37 10.32 2.79 8.28
CA LYS A 37 11.21 1.76 7.71
C LYS A 37 10.62 1.04 6.50
N ALA A 38 9.33 1.23 6.19
CA ALA A 38 8.75 0.68 4.98
C ALA A 38 9.35 1.36 3.74
N VAL A 39 9.25 0.72 2.58
CA VAL A 39 9.59 1.33 1.28
C VAL A 39 8.33 1.36 0.44
N ILE A 40 7.90 2.56 0.05
CA ILE A 40 6.77 2.76 -0.86
C ILE A 40 7.33 3.42 -2.10
N GLU A 41 7.43 2.67 -3.20
CA GLU A 41 8.04 3.18 -4.43
C GLU A 41 7.16 4.21 -5.14
N ALA A 42 7.79 5.09 -5.92
CA ALA A 42 7.09 6.08 -6.71
C ALA A 42 6.11 5.40 -7.68
N GLY A 43 4.87 5.89 -7.70
CA GLY A 43 3.78 5.29 -8.46
C GLY A 43 3.00 4.22 -7.70
N ALA A 44 3.39 3.84 -6.48
CA ALA A 44 2.54 3.09 -5.58
C ALA A 44 1.64 4.04 -4.75
N TYR A 45 0.43 3.56 -4.44
CA TYR A 45 -0.60 4.30 -3.70
C TYR A 45 -0.98 3.55 -2.42
N VAL A 46 -1.06 4.29 -1.32
CA VAL A 46 -1.56 3.78 -0.03
C VAL A 46 -2.71 4.68 0.42
N GLU A 47 -3.91 4.13 0.37
CA GLU A 47 -5.18 4.84 0.55
C GLU A 47 -5.53 5.12 2.03
N PRO A 48 -6.50 6.02 2.31
CA PRO A 48 -6.87 6.39 3.67
C PRO A 48 -7.17 5.19 4.57
N GLY A 49 -6.76 5.26 5.84
CA GLY A 49 -6.99 4.20 6.82
C GLY A 49 -6.04 2.99 6.70
N ALA A 50 -5.41 2.78 5.54
CA ALA A 50 -4.47 1.69 5.34
C ALA A 50 -3.26 1.77 6.27
N ARG A 51 -2.74 0.60 6.66
CA ARG A 51 -1.61 0.46 7.59
C ARG A 51 -0.52 -0.39 6.96
N VAL A 52 0.72 0.12 7.00
CA VAL A 52 1.88 -0.59 6.44
C VAL A 52 2.96 -0.73 7.50
N GLY A 53 3.31 -2.00 7.79
CA GLY A 53 4.26 -2.40 8.82
C GLY A 53 5.71 -2.05 8.50
N ALA A 54 6.59 -2.24 9.49
CA ALA A 54 8.02 -1.99 9.33
C ALA A 54 8.64 -2.92 8.28
N GLY A 55 9.56 -2.41 7.46
CA GLY A 55 10.29 -3.20 6.47
C GLY A 55 9.46 -3.68 5.27
N ALA A 56 8.14 -3.48 5.29
CA ALA A 56 7.29 -3.82 4.16
C ALA A 56 7.70 -3.04 2.89
N ARG A 57 7.56 -3.67 1.73
CA ARG A 57 7.91 -3.11 0.43
C ARG A 57 6.68 -3.10 -0.45
N VAL A 58 6.22 -1.92 -0.82
CA VAL A 58 5.12 -1.70 -1.76
C VAL A 58 5.73 -1.13 -3.04
N ILE A 59 5.78 -1.98 -4.06
CA ILE A 59 6.52 -1.74 -5.29
C ILE A 59 5.71 -0.89 -6.27
N ARG A 60 6.39 -0.24 -7.23
CA ARG A 60 5.77 0.68 -8.19
C ARG A 60 4.48 0.13 -8.82
N GLY A 61 3.47 0.98 -8.91
CA GLY A 61 2.18 0.62 -9.52
C GLY A 61 1.29 -0.24 -8.64
N ALA A 62 1.76 -0.73 -7.47
CA ALA A 62 0.90 -1.40 -6.52
C ALA A 62 -0.09 -0.41 -5.88
N TRP A 63 -1.30 -0.90 -5.61
CA TRP A 63 -2.37 -0.13 -4.98
C TRP A 63 -2.80 -0.83 -3.70
N VAL A 64 -2.74 -0.11 -2.57
CA VAL A 64 -3.25 -0.57 -1.28
C VAL A 64 -4.49 0.24 -0.94
N GLU A 65 -5.65 -0.41 -1.04
CA GLU A 65 -6.97 0.21 -0.83
C GLU A 65 -7.25 0.62 0.62
N PRO A 66 -8.34 1.41 0.85
CA PRO A 66 -8.68 1.87 2.18
C PRO A 66 -8.75 0.76 3.21
N ASP A 67 -8.29 1.08 4.42
CA ASP A 67 -8.31 0.18 5.59
C ASP A 67 -7.54 -1.15 5.45
N ALA A 68 -6.86 -1.40 4.32
CA ALA A 68 -6.02 -2.59 4.17
C ALA A 68 -4.82 -2.57 5.12
N VAL A 69 -4.37 -3.75 5.55
CA VAL A 69 -3.27 -3.95 6.48
C VAL A 69 -2.16 -4.75 5.80
N ILE A 70 -0.98 -4.16 5.69
CA ILE A 70 0.22 -4.81 5.19
C ILE A 70 1.16 -5.07 6.37
N GLY A 71 1.43 -6.35 6.64
CA GLY A 71 2.27 -6.82 7.74
C GLY A 71 3.74 -6.43 7.62
N GLU A 72 4.51 -6.71 8.66
CA GLU A 72 5.94 -6.41 8.68
C GLU A 72 6.70 -7.24 7.65
N ASN A 73 7.66 -6.62 6.95
CA ASN A 73 8.47 -7.27 5.91
C ASN A 73 7.68 -7.93 4.76
N ALA A 74 6.37 -7.68 4.65
CA ALA A 74 5.59 -8.15 3.52
C ALA A 74 6.05 -7.46 2.23
N TYR A 75 5.96 -8.19 1.11
CA TYR A 75 6.37 -7.73 -0.21
C TYR A 75 5.15 -7.71 -1.13
N ILE A 76 4.75 -6.52 -1.55
CA ILE A 76 3.65 -6.28 -2.48
C ILE A 76 4.28 -5.87 -3.81
N ASP A 77 4.32 -6.81 -4.76
CA ASP A 77 5.04 -6.61 -6.02
C ASP A 77 4.32 -5.64 -6.97
N ALA A 78 4.99 -5.31 -8.08
CA ALA A 78 4.56 -4.31 -9.03
C ALA A 78 3.15 -4.60 -9.56
N HIS A 79 2.32 -3.57 -9.60
CA HIS A 79 0.96 -3.64 -10.11
C HIS A 79 0.01 -4.59 -9.34
N ALA A 80 0.42 -5.11 -8.18
CA ALA A 80 -0.49 -5.84 -7.31
C ALA A 80 -1.56 -4.91 -6.71
N HIS A 81 -2.78 -5.42 -6.57
CA HIS A 81 -3.90 -4.70 -5.98
C HIS A 81 -4.33 -5.36 -4.67
N ILE A 82 -4.23 -4.64 -3.56
CA ILE A 82 -4.68 -5.10 -2.25
C ILE A 82 -6.00 -4.41 -1.94
N GLY A 83 -7.11 -5.15 -2.02
CA GLY A 83 -8.46 -4.63 -1.89
C GLY A 83 -8.82 -4.14 -0.48
N GLN A 84 -9.91 -3.37 -0.41
CA GLN A 84 -10.37 -2.72 0.82
C GLN A 84 -10.40 -3.67 2.02
N GLY A 85 -9.78 -3.25 3.13
CA GLY A 85 -9.79 -4.00 4.39
C GLY A 85 -9.11 -5.38 4.36
N ALA A 86 -8.42 -5.74 3.26
CA ALA A 86 -7.65 -6.98 3.22
C ALA A 86 -6.47 -6.92 4.20
N ALA A 87 -6.06 -8.07 4.74
CA ALA A 87 -4.93 -8.19 5.65
C ALA A 87 -3.88 -9.13 5.07
N VAL A 88 -2.70 -8.59 4.76
CA VAL A 88 -1.52 -9.33 4.34
C VAL A 88 -0.62 -9.54 5.53
N GLY A 89 -0.38 -10.80 5.90
CA GLY A 89 0.46 -11.18 7.03
C GLY A 89 1.93 -10.79 6.88
N ASP A 90 2.67 -10.83 7.99
CA ASP A 90 4.10 -10.52 8.00
C ASP A 90 4.87 -11.45 7.04
N GLY A 91 5.89 -10.94 6.36
CA GLY A 91 6.74 -11.72 5.45
C GLY A 91 6.03 -12.31 4.22
N ALA A 92 4.73 -12.08 4.04
CA ALA A 92 3.99 -12.59 2.89
C ALA A 92 4.45 -11.89 1.60
N HIS A 93 4.36 -12.60 0.48
CA HIS A 93 4.70 -12.11 -0.85
C HIS A 93 3.46 -12.19 -1.74
N ILE A 94 3.03 -11.03 -2.24
CA ILE A 94 1.98 -10.88 -3.25
C ILE A 94 2.66 -10.61 -4.60
N GLY A 95 2.42 -11.49 -5.57
CA GLY A 95 3.06 -11.47 -6.88
C GLY A 95 2.66 -10.28 -7.74
N VAL A 96 3.31 -10.21 -8.91
CA VAL A 96 3.10 -9.14 -9.89
C VAL A 96 1.70 -9.25 -10.47
N ARG A 97 0.99 -8.12 -10.58
CA ARG A 97 -0.39 -8.02 -11.13
C ARG A 97 -1.45 -8.87 -10.40
N THR A 98 -1.14 -9.40 -9.23
CA THR A 98 -2.09 -10.15 -8.42
C THR A 98 -3.17 -9.25 -7.82
N GLU A 99 -4.40 -9.72 -7.79
CA GLU A 99 -5.52 -9.08 -7.10
C GLU A 99 -5.88 -9.82 -5.80
N VAL A 100 -5.71 -9.15 -4.66
CA VAL A 100 -6.17 -9.63 -3.36
C VAL A 100 -7.54 -8.99 -3.09
N GLY A 101 -8.59 -9.82 -3.03
CA GLY A 101 -9.96 -9.34 -2.83
C GLY A 101 -10.19 -8.60 -1.51
N ALA A 102 -11.23 -7.77 -1.48
CA ALA A 102 -11.63 -7.03 -0.28
C ALA A 102 -11.87 -7.97 0.92
N GLY A 103 -11.34 -7.60 2.08
CA GLY A 103 -11.43 -8.38 3.32
C GLY A 103 -10.69 -9.72 3.32
N ALA A 104 -9.92 -10.05 2.27
CA ALA A 104 -9.15 -11.28 2.23
C ALA A 104 -8.06 -11.30 3.31
N LEU A 105 -7.76 -12.51 3.80
CA LEU A 105 -6.73 -12.75 4.82
C LEU A 105 -5.62 -13.59 4.22
N ILE A 106 -4.45 -12.99 4.00
CA ILE A 106 -3.26 -13.69 3.53
C ILE A 106 -2.39 -14.02 4.75
N ALA A 107 -2.11 -15.29 4.95
CA ALA A 107 -1.33 -15.77 6.08
C ALA A 107 0.11 -15.23 6.06
N ARG A 108 0.74 -15.21 7.25
CA ARG A 108 2.17 -14.94 7.41
C ARG A 108 3.00 -15.86 6.50
N ASP A 109 4.05 -15.31 5.89
CA ASP A 109 5.00 -16.02 5.00
C ASP A 109 4.37 -16.70 3.77
N ALA A 110 3.09 -16.45 3.49
CA ALA A 110 2.42 -16.97 2.32
C ALA A 110 3.01 -16.37 1.04
N ARG A 111 2.96 -17.15 -0.05
CA ARG A 111 3.38 -16.70 -1.38
C ARG A 111 2.21 -16.86 -2.33
N ILE A 112 1.73 -15.74 -2.86
CA ILE A 112 0.76 -15.71 -3.95
C ILE A 112 1.55 -15.47 -5.23
N GLY A 113 1.33 -16.32 -6.23
CA GLY A 113 2.01 -16.22 -7.53
C GLY A 113 1.54 -15.02 -8.32
N ASP A 114 2.25 -14.74 -9.42
CA ASP A 114 1.92 -13.68 -10.36
C ASP A 114 0.62 -14.00 -11.13
N ASP A 115 -0.03 -12.94 -11.62
CA ASP A 115 -1.29 -12.97 -12.39
C ASP A 115 -2.46 -13.65 -11.65
#